data_AF-A0A453RC17-F1
#
_entry.id   AF-A0A453RC17-F1
#
_cell.length_a   1.000
_cell.length_b   1.000
_cell.length_c   1.000
_cell.angle_alpha   90.00
_cell.angle_beta   90.00
_cell.angle_gamma   90.00
#
_symmetry.space_group_name_H-M   'P 1'
#
loop_
_entity.id
_entity.type
_entity.pdbx_description
1 polymer ?
#
loop_
_entity_poly.entity_id
_entity_poly.type
_entity_poly.pdbx_seq_one_letter_code
_entity_poly.pdbx_strand_id
1 'polypeptide(L)'
;AIKNALMSPRYIDMDLVNAYLARRSLDYLIGFGISPLLWRKLPGCQSAGRVQSAALALVCDRETEIERFSPQEYWTVDTEFKTQCSDSSKGLCLTSRIKLLNSKKLDQLSISSQEEARAIEKRIYSCQFEVRGVKRSKICKNPPMPYITSSLQQDAANKLHFGAGRTMKVAQKLYEGISLSSEQTTGLITYLRTDGFHISDGAAEDIRSLVKERYGKQYAPEDIRKYLNKVKNAQEAHEAIRPTSIRRLPSSLIGILDEDSLKLYTLIWRRTMACQMEASRTELIQVDISNPEGDMIFHSSASRLDFKGYQAVYEDTEASGSSESPEGEAAHQDNFEALSKLKMKDLASPVNVNLGQHFTKPPSRYSEGALVSNNLR
;
A
#
# COMPACT_ATOMS: atom_id res chain seq x y z
N ALA A 1 23.35 1.70 23.38
CA ALA A 1 24.00 1.74 22.06
C ALA A 1 25.39 2.40 22.11
N ILE A 2 25.49 3.71 22.36
CA ILE A 2 26.79 4.44 22.33
C ILE A 2 27.82 3.85 23.29
N LYS A 3 27.48 3.64 24.57
CA LYS A 3 28.39 3.01 25.55
C LYS A 3 28.90 1.64 25.06
N ASN A 4 28.02 0.77 24.56
CA ASN A 4 28.40 -0.54 24.06
C ASN A 4 29.33 -0.45 22.83
N ALA A 5 29.09 0.50 21.92
CA ALA A 5 29.95 0.71 20.76
C ALA A 5 31.37 1.16 21.15
N LEU A 6 31.51 1.95 22.22
CA LEU A 6 32.80 2.35 22.77
C LEU A 6 33.51 1.19 23.49
N MET A 7 32.76 0.29 24.14
CA MET A 7 33.30 -0.87 24.86
C MET A 7 33.69 -2.03 23.93
N SER A 8 33.10 -2.11 22.74
CA SER A 8 33.37 -3.15 21.74
C SER A 8 33.71 -2.52 20.38
N PRO A 9 34.86 -1.84 20.24
CA PRO A 9 35.26 -1.25 18.97
C PRO A 9 35.48 -2.33 17.91
N ARG A 10 35.19 -2.00 16.65
CA ARG A 10 35.45 -2.87 15.50
C ARG A 10 36.64 -2.36 14.70
N TYR A 11 37.35 -3.28 14.05
CA TYR A 11 38.37 -2.91 13.06
C TYR A 11 37.73 -2.25 11.84
N ILE A 12 38.53 -1.45 11.13
CA ILE A 12 38.13 -0.92 9.83
C ILE A 12 38.00 -2.09 8.87
N ASP A 13 36.82 -2.24 8.30
CA ASP A 13 36.58 -3.23 7.27
C ASP A 13 37.10 -2.72 5.92
N MET A 14 38.21 -3.31 5.47
CA MET A 14 38.86 -2.89 4.23
C MET A 14 38.07 -3.29 2.98
N ASP A 15 37.23 -4.32 3.05
CA ASP A 15 36.39 -4.72 1.92
C ASP A 15 35.30 -3.67 1.65
N LEU A 16 34.70 -3.10 2.71
CA LEU A 16 33.79 -1.96 2.59
C LEU A 16 34.47 -0.71 2.01
N VAL A 17 35.70 -0.43 2.44
CA VAL A 17 36.51 0.69 1.91
C VAL A 17 36.79 0.47 0.41
N ASN A 18 37.25 -0.73 0.05
CA ASN A 18 37.56 -1.08 -1.34
C ASN A 18 36.32 -1.03 -2.23
N ALA A 19 35.17 -1.49 -1.74
CA ALA A 19 33.90 -1.40 -2.46
C ALA A 19 33.50 0.07 -2.73
N TYR A 20 33.64 0.95 -1.73
CA TYR A 20 33.41 2.38 -1.90
C TYR A 20 34.35 3.01 -2.95
N LEU A 21 35.65 2.70 -2.86
CA LEU A 21 36.66 3.20 -3.79
C LEU A 21 36.42 2.71 -5.23
N ALA A 22 36.10 1.42 -5.39
CA ALA A 22 35.78 0.83 -6.69
C ALA A 22 34.58 1.53 -7.34
N ARG A 23 33.50 1.78 -6.57
CA ARG A 23 32.34 2.53 -7.05
C ARG A 23 32.72 3.95 -7.48
N ARG A 24 33.49 4.66 -6.66
CA ARG A 24 33.92 6.03 -6.96
C ARG A 24 34.75 6.10 -8.24
N SER A 25 35.68 5.16 -8.42
CA SER A 25 36.49 5.05 -9.63
C SER A 25 35.63 4.74 -10.86
N LEU A 26 34.67 3.81 -10.75
CA LEU A 26 33.76 3.47 -11.85
C LEU A 26 32.91 4.66 -12.28
N ASP A 27 32.29 5.36 -11.32
CA ASP A 27 31.44 6.50 -11.61
C ASP A 27 32.26 7.66 -12.22
N TYR A 28 33.52 7.84 -11.80
CA TYR A 28 34.46 8.79 -12.41
C TYR A 28 34.83 8.43 -13.85
N LEU A 29 35.18 7.17 -14.12
CA LEU A 29 35.58 6.70 -15.46
C LEU A 29 34.45 6.89 -16.48
N ILE A 30 33.21 6.58 -16.08
CA ILE A 30 32.04 6.75 -16.96
C ILE A 30 31.74 8.23 -17.20
N GLY A 31 31.76 9.04 -16.14
CA GLY A 31 31.54 10.48 -16.24
C GLY A 31 32.56 11.14 -17.18
N PHE A 32 33.85 10.84 -17.00
CA PHE A 32 34.93 11.40 -17.81
C PHE A 32 34.91 10.88 -19.25
N GLY A 33 34.65 9.58 -19.46
CA GLY A 33 34.68 8.98 -20.79
C GLY A 33 33.48 9.36 -21.68
N ILE A 34 32.28 9.49 -21.11
CA ILE A 34 31.04 9.65 -21.88
C ILE A 34 30.61 11.12 -22.01
N SER A 35 30.85 11.96 -20.99
CA SER A 35 30.35 13.35 -21.02
C SER A 35 30.86 14.16 -22.22
N PRO A 36 32.15 14.09 -22.64
CA PRO A 36 32.63 14.82 -23.82
C PRO A 36 31.91 14.42 -25.12
N LEU A 37 31.52 13.15 -25.23
CA LEU A 37 30.75 12.66 -26.38
C LEU A 37 29.33 13.25 -26.38
N LEU A 38 28.68 13.29 -25.21
CA LEU A 38 27.34 13.85 -25.06
C LEU A 38 27.32 15.35 -25.38
N TRP A 39 28.31 16.11 -24.91
CA TRP A 39 28.38 17.55 -25.21
C TRP A 39 28.44 17.83 -26.71
N ARG A 40 29.15 16.99 -27.47
CA ARG A 40 29.27 17.11 -28.93
C ARG A 40 28.01 16.66 -29.68
N LYS A 41 27.29 15.66 -29.19
CA LYS A 41 26.16 15.02 -29.90
C LYS A 41 24.78 15.51 -29.45
N LEU A 42 24.67 16.01 -28.22
CA LEU A 42 23.45 16.49 -27.59
C LEU A 42 23.74 17.82 -26.87
N PRO A 43 23.71 18.95 -27.61
CA PRO A 43 23.95 20.27 -27.03
C PRO A 43 22.98 20.54 -25.87
N GLY A 44 23.52 20.91 -24.70
CA GLY A 44 22.74 21.15 -23.48
C GLY A 44 22.74 20.01 -22.46
N CYS A 45 23.21 18.80 -22.82
CA CYS A 45 23.44 17.75 -21.85
C CYS A 45 24.65 18.12 -20.97
N GLN A 46 24.50 18.14 -19.64
CA GLN A 46 25.60 18.57 -18.76
C GLN A 46 26.54 17.42 -18.36
N SER A 47 26.01 16.21 -18.14
CA SER A 47 26.81 15.07 -17.67
C SER A 47 26.19 13.72 -18.03
N ALA A 48 27.05 12.71 -18.14
CA ALA A 48 26.64 11.30 -18.15
C ALA A 48 26.78 10.71 -16.76
N GLY A 49 25.80 9.91 -16.32
CA GLY A 49 25.89 9.21 -15.04
C GLY A 49 25.41 7.78 -15.19
N ARG A 50 26.24 6.81 -14.77
CA ARG A 50 25.93 5.38 -14.90
C ARG A 50 24.54 5.01 -14.38
N VAL A 51 24.18 5.52 -13.20
CA VAL A 51 22.86 5.25 -12.57
C VAL A 51 21.80 6.24 -13.03
N GLN A 52 22.17 7.52 -13.20
CA GLN A 52 21.24 8.59 -13.59
C GLN A 52 20.68 8.36 -15.00
N SER A 53 21.52 7.97 -15.95
CA SER A 53 21.10 7.68 -17.33
C SER A 53 20.19 6.45 -17.40
N ALA A 54 20.43 5.42 -16.59
CA ALA A 54 19.53 4.27 -16.50
C ALA A 54 18.16 4.65 -15.90
N ALA A 55 18.14 5.47 -14.85
CA ALA A 55 16.89 5.96 -14.28
C ALA A 55 16.12 6.86 -15.27
N LEU A 56 16.82 7.70 -16.04
CA LEU A 56 16.23 8.50 -17.10
C LEU A 56 15.64 7.62 -18.21
N ALA A 57 16.35 6.56 -18.62
CA ALA A 57 15.88 5.62 -19.61
C ALA A 57 14.53 4.98 -19.21
N LEU A 58 14.37 4.57 -17.95
CA LEU A 58 13.09 4.04 -17.45
C LEU A 58 11.93 5.05 -17.64
N VAL A 59 12.19 6.34 -17.40
CA VAL A 59 11.19 7.40 -17.59
C VAL A 59 10.87 7.58 -19.07
N CYS A 60 11.87 7.61 -19.94
CA CYS A 60 11.69 7.71 -21.39
C CYS A 60 10.94 6.51 -21.97
N ASP A 61 11.25 5.29 -21.51
CA ASP A 61 10.57 4.06 -21.92
C ASP A 61 9.10 4.12 -21.53
N ARG A 62 8.78 4.53 -20.29
CA ARG A 62 7.38 4.73 -19.86
C ARG A 62 6.67 5.80 -20.69
N GLU A 63 7.33 6.90 -21.02
CA GLU A 63 6.70 7.94 -21.85
C GLU A 63 6.43 7.40 -23.26
N THR A 64 7.35 6.62 -23.83
CA THR A 64 7.16 5.95 -25.12
C THR A 64 6.00 4.96 -25.08
N GLU A 65 5.86 4.20 -24.00
CA GLU A 65 4.71 3.30 -23.79
C GLU A 65 3.38 4.08 -23.78
N ILE A 66 3.36 5.25 -23.13
CA ILE A 66 2.17 6.12 -23.05
C ILE A 66 1.84 6.71 -24.43
N GLU A 67 2.84 7.21 -25.16
CA GLU A 67 2.66 7.80 -26.49
C GLU A 67 2.18 6.77 -27.53
N ARG A 68 2.66 5.53 -27.45
CA ARG A 68 2.25 4.44 -28.35
C ARG A 68 0.95 3.77 -27.93
N PHE A 69 0.41 4.10 -26.77
CA PHE A 69 -0.78 3.45 -26.25
C PHE A 69 -2.02 3.84 -27.06
N SER A 70 -2.71 2.85 -27.62
CA SER A 70 -4.00 3.02 -28.28
C SER A 70 -5.12 2.56 -27.33
N PRO A 71 -5.99 3.48 -26.84
CA PRO A 71 -7.09 3.11 -25.98
C PRO A 71 -8.06 2.16 -26.68
N GLN A 72 -8.39 1.06 -26.01
CA GLN A 72 -9.41 0.12 -26.44
C GLN A 72 -10.70 0.42 -25.69
N GLU A 73 -11.79 0.53 -26.44
CA GLU A 73 -13.13 0.66 -25.90
C GLU A 73 -13.57 -0.66 -25.26
N TYR A 74 -14.23 -0.57 -24.11
CA TYR A 74 -14.93 -1.70 -23.51
C TYR A 74 -16.13 -1.23 -22.72
N TRP A 75 -17.10 -2.12 -22.57
CA TRP A 75 -18.34 -1.85 -21.88
C TRP A 75 -18.47 -2.70 -20.63
N THR A 76 -19.08 -2.10 -19.60
CA THR A 76 -19.47 -2.78 -18.37
C THR A 76 -20.99 -2.82 -18.29
N VAL A 77 -21.52 -3.93 -17.79
CA VAL A 77 -22.95 -4.13 -17.59
C VAL A 77 -23.17 -4.42 -16.11
N ASP A 78 -23.67 -3.42 -15.41
CA ASP A 78 -24.03 -3.51 -13.99
C ASP A 78 -25.56 -3.57 -13.90
N THR A 79 -26.10 -4.55 -13.19
CA THR A 79 -27.54 -4.79 -13.07
C THR A 79 -27.98 -4.64 -11.63
N GLU A 80 -28.98 -3.80 -11.41
CA GLU A 80 -29.67 -3.68 -10.14
C GLU A 80 -30.76 -4.75 -10.07
N PHE A 81 -30.60 -5.72 -9.18
CA PHE A 81 -31.59 -6.74 -8.90
C PHE A 81 -32.40 -6.35 -7.68
N LYS A 82 -33.72 -6.48 -7.78
CA LYS A 82 -34.60 -6.52 -6.62
C LYS A 82 -34.81 -7.97 -6.24
N THR A 83 -34.38 -8.32 -5.04
CA THR A 83 -34.51 -9.67 -4.49
C THR A 83 -35.72 -9.75 -3.59
N GLN A 84 -36.45 -10.86 -3.69
CA GLN A 84 -37.54 -11.19 -2.77
C GLN A 84 -36.96 -12.01 -1.62
N CYS A 85 -36.69 -11.35 -0.49
CA CYS A 85 -36.24 -12.04 0.71
C CYS A 85 -37.46 -12.49 1.52
N SER A 86 -37.45 -13.76 1.94
CA SER A 86 -38.49 -14.36 2.80
C SER A 86 -38.79 -13.58 4.10
N ASP A 87 -37.82 -12.81 4.61
CA ASP A 87 -37.87 -12.17 5.94
C ASP A 87 -38.02 -10.62 5.89
N SER A 88 -38.27 -10.00 4.73
CA SER A 88 -38.46 -8.54 4.66
C SER A 88 -39.51 -8.12 3.63
N SER A 89 -40.53 -7.43 4.12
CA SER A 89 -41.62 -6.85 3.31
C SER A 89 -41.16 -5.72 2.37
N LYS A 90 -39.92 -5.24 2.51
CA LYS A 90 -39.23 -4.38 1.53
C LYS A 90 -38.18 -5.22 0.80
N GLY A 91 -38.37 -5.45 -0.50
CA GLY A 91 -37.37 -6.13 -1.33
C GLY A 91 -36.03 -5.39 -1.29
N LEU A 92 -34.93 -6.14 -1.32
CA LEU A 92 -33.57 -5.61 -1.25
C LEU A 92 -33.05 -5.35 -2.66
N CYS A 93 -32.55 -4.14 -2.91
CA CYS A 93 -31.89 -3.78 -4.16
C CYS A 93 -30.39 -4.08 -4.06
N LEU A 94 -29.86 -4.74 -5.08
CA LEU A 94 -28.47 -5.17 -5.15
C LEU A 94 -27.89 -4.86 -6.52
N THR A 95 -26.82 -4.08 -6.59
CA THR A 95 -26.04 -3.92 -7.81
C THR A 95 -25.10 -5.10 -8.00
N SER A 96 -25.17 -5.75 -9.16
CA SER A 96 -24.40 -6.94 -9.52
C SER A 96 -23.77 -6.77 -10.88
N ARG A 97 -22.51 -7.18 -11.02
CA ARG A 97 -21.79 -7.11 -12.30
C ARG A 97 -21.83 -8.45 -13.01
N ILE A 98 -22.08 -8.45 -14.32
CA ILE A 98 -21.99 -9.68 -15.10
C ILE A 98 -20.55 -10.23 -15.10
N LYS A 99 -20.40 -11.52 -14.79
CA LYS A 99 -19.10 -12.21 -14.70
C LYS A 99 -18.98 -13.34 -15.72
N LEU A 100 -20.10 -13.93 -16.10
CA LEU A 100 -20.17 -15.01 -17.07
C LEU A 100 -21.37 -14.78 -17.98
N LEU A 101 -21.16 -14.94 -19.29
CA LEU A 101 -22.16 -14.76 -20.34
C LEU A 101 -21.91 -15.83 -21.41
N ASN A 102 -22.97 -16.48 -21.90
CA ASN A 102 -22.89 -17.60 -22.84
C ASN A 102 -21.93 -18.71 -22.35
N SER A 103 -21.95 -19.00 -21.04
CA SER A 103 -21.03 -19.96 -20.39
C SER A 103 -19.54 -19.59 -20.45
N LYS A 104 -19.18 -18.39 -20.91
CA LYS A 104 -17.80 -17.89 -20.97
C LYS A 104 -17.59 -16.82 -19.90
N LYS A 105 -16.46 -16.91 -19.17
CA LYS A 105 -16.06 -15.85 -18.24
C LYS A 105 -15.73 -14.58 -19.01
N LEU A 106 -16.21 -13.46 -18.50
CA LEU A 106 -15.92 -12.15 -19.06
C LEU A 106 -14.66 -11.57 -18.41
N ASP A 107 -13.67 -11.29 -19.24
CA ASP A 107 -12.55 -10.40 -18.94
C ASP A 107 -12.90 -8.95 -19.31
N GLN A 108 -12.06 -7.99 -18.92
CA GLN A 108 -12.30 -6.55 -19.09
C GLN A 108 -12.74 -6.12 -20.50
N LEU A 109 -12.18 -6.74 -21.54
CA LEU A 109 -12.41 -6.38 -22.95
C LEU A 109 -13.47 -7.26 -23.65
N SER A 110 -14.23 -8.05 -22.89
CA SER A 110 -15.13 -9.05 -23.48
C SER A 110 -16.39 -8.47 -24.11
N ILE A 111 -16.77 -7.24 -23.74
CA ILE A 111 -17.89 -6.49 -24.33
C ILE A 111 -17.25 -5.28 -25.00
N SER A 112 -17.13 -5.34 -26.32
CA SER A 112 -16.28 -4.44 -27.09
C SER A 112 -17.06 -3.30 -27.76
N SER A 113 -18.39 -3.43 -27.87
CA SER A 113 -19.22 -2.42 -28.50
C SER A 113 -20.52 -2.12 -27.77
N GLN A 114 -21.12 -0.97 -28.10
CA GLN A 114 -22.41 -0.56 -27.58
C GLN A 114 -23.54 -1.51 -28.01
N GLU A 115 -23.48 -2.04 -29.23
CA GLU A 115 -24.47 -2.98 -29.77
C GLU A 115 -24.48 -4.28 -28.96
N GLU A 116 -23.29 -4.82 -28.63
CA GLU A 116 -23.15 -5.99 -27.76
C GLU A 116 -23.72 -5.71 -26.36
N ALA A 117 -23.36 -4.57 -25.77
CA ALA A 117 -23.86 -4.17 -24.45
C ALA A 117 -25.40 -4.04 -24.41
N ARG A 118 -26.00 -3.44 -25.44
CA ARG A 118 -27.47 -3.32 -25.58
C ARG A 118 -28.15 -4.66 -25.86
N ALA A 119 -27.51 -5.56 -26.60
CA ALA A 119 -28.03 -6.91 -26.80
C ALA A 119 -28.07 -7.69 -25.47
N ILE A 120 -27.02 -7.55 -24.65
CA ILE A 120 -26.96 -8.12 -23.30
C ILE A 120 -28.06 -7.53 -22.42
N GLU A 121 -28.23 -6.21 -22.40
CA GLU A 121 -29.30 -5.53 -21.66
C GLU A 121 -30.70 -6.10 -22.00
N LYS A 122 -31.03 -6.20 -23.28
CA LYS A 122 -32.31 -6.78 -23.72
C LYS A 122 -32.49 -8.21 -23.24
N ARG A 123 -31.42 -9.01 -23.29
CA ARG A 123 -31.43 -10.40 -22.82
C ARG A 123 -31.62 -10.50 -21.30
N ILE A 124 -31.04 -9.57 -20.54
CA ILE A 124 -31.23 -9.50 -19.09
C ILE A 124 -32.70 -9.27 -18.76
N TYR A 125 -33.36 -8.29 -19.39
CA TYR A 125 -34.77 -8.01 -19.13
C TYR A 125 -35.72 -9.14 -19.56
N SER A 126 -35.32 -9.99 -20.50
CA SER A 126 -36.12 -11.15 -20.93
C SER A 126 -35.95 -12.38 -20.03
N CYS A 127 -35.01 -12.37 -19.09
CA CYS A 127 -34.71 -13.51 -18.23
C CYS A 127 -35.23 -13.33 -16.81
N GLN A 128 -35.56 -14.44 -16.17
CA GLN A 128 -35.71 -14.51 -14.72
C GLN A 128 -34.36 -14.89 -14.10
N PHE A 129 -34.13 -14.47 -12.87
CA PHE A 129 -32.90 -14.79 -12.16
C PHE A 129 -33.19 -15.29 -10.76
N GLU A 130 -32.29 -16.12 -10.24
CA GLU A 130 -32.31 -16.59 -8.87
C GLU A 130 -30.90 -16.56 -8.27
N VAL A 131 -30.83 -16.49 -6.94
CA VAL A 131 -29.57 -16.61 -6.22
C VAL A 131 -29.05 -18.04 -6.35
N ARG A 132 -27.95 -18.20 -7.09
CA ARG A 132 -27.27 -19.48 -7.30
C ARG A 132 -26.47 -19.91 -6.08
N GLY A 133 -25.86 -18.96 -5.38
CA GLY A 133 -25.00 -19.27 -4.25
C GLY A 133 -24.60 -18.05 -3.44
N VAL A 134 -24.46 -18.26 -2.14
CA VAL A 134 -23.96 -17.28 -1.17
C VAL A 134 -22.74 -17.87 -0.50
N LYS A 135 -21.58 -17.24 -0.69
CA LYS A 135 -20.31 -17.67 -0.11
C LYS A 135 -19.84 -16.64 0.91
N ARG A 136 -19.59 -17.10 2.13
CA ARG A 136 -18.95 -16.29 3.17
C ARG A 136 -17.51 -16.71 3.35
N SER A 137 -16.62 -15.75 3.48
CA SER A 137 -15.20 -16.00 3.73
C SER A 137 -14.62 -14.92 4.63
N LYS A 138 -13.53 -15.24 5.32
CA LYS A 138 -12.77 -14.28 6.11
C LYS A 138 -11.46 -13.99 5.41
N ILE A 139 -11.19 -12.71 5.16
CA ILE A 139 -9.94 -12.22 4.60
C ILE A 139 -9.12 -11.66 5.75
N CYS A 140 -7.92 -12.19 5.94
CA CYS A 140 -6.95 -11.63 6.88
C CYS A 140 -5.92 -10.81 6.11
N LYS A 141 -5.70 -9.56 6.53
CA LYS A 141 -4.66 -8.71 5.96
C LYS A 141 -3.56 -8.52 6.99
N ASN A 142 -2.38 -9.07 6.68
CA ASN A 142 -1.22 -8.94 7.54
C ASN A 142 -0.76 -7.48 7.63
N PRO A 143 -0.20 -7.07 8.79
CA PRO A 143 0.38 -5.75 8.93
C PRO A 143 1.55 -5.57 7.97
N PRO A 144 1.84 -4.31 7.60
CA PRO A 144 2.95 -4.04 6.74
C PRO A 144 4.29 -4.25 7.47
N MET A 145 5.34 -4.57 6.71
CA MET A 145 6.71 -4.69 7.25
C MET A 145 7.23 -3.35 7.78
N PRO A 146 8.16 -3.34 8.75
CA PRO A 146 8.77 -2.10 9.22
C PRO A 146 9.50 -1.37 8.10
N TYR A 147 9.79 -0.09 8.30
CA TYR A 147 10.41 0.70 7.23
C TYR A 147 11.87 0.33 7.02
N ILE A 148 12.21 0.12 5.75
CA ILE A 148 13.56 0.31 5.20
C ILE A 148 13.60 1.61 4.40
N THR A 149 14.79 2.03 3.98
CA THR A 149 15.02 3.31 3.27
C THR A 149 14.03 3.54 2.13
N SER A 150 13.87 2.55 1.25
CA SER A 150 13.03 2.65 0.06
C SER A 150 11.54 2.74 0.41
N SER A 151 11.07 1.90 1.33
CA SER A 151 9.67 1.90 1.76
C SER A 151 9.29 3.17 2.53
N LEU A 152 10.23 3.78 3.27
CA LEU A 152 10.01 5.06 3.93
C LEU A 152 9.85 6.19 2.91
N GLN A 153 10.76 6.25 1.91
CA GLN A 153 10.68 7.24 0.84
C GLN A 153 9.39 7.11 0.03
N GLN A 154 8.96 5.89 -0.27
CA GLN A 154 7.69 5.62 -0.97
C GLN A 154 6.48 6.13 -0.19
N ASP A 155 6.36 5.75 1.09
CA ASP A 155 5.23 6.17 1.91
C ASP A 155 5.26 7.68 2.19
N ALA A 156 6.45 8.28 2.39
CA ALA A 156 6.58 9.72 2.58
C ALA A 156 6.18 10.52 1.32
N ALA A 157 6.53 10.04 0.12
CA ALA A 157 6.09 10.66 -1.12
C ALA A 157 4.57 10.56 -1.30
N ASN A 158 4.00 9.39 -1.03
CA ASN A 158 2.57 9.14 -1.25
C ASN A 158 1.67 9.80 -0.20
N LYS A 159 2.10 9.86 1.06
CA LYS A 159 1.26 10.30 2.19
C LYS A 159 1.60 11.71 2.69
N LEU A 160 2.85 12.13 2.57
CA LEU A 160 3.33 13.43 3.07
C LEU A 160 3.73 14.38 1.94
N HIS A 161 3.71 13.92 0.68
CA HIS A 161 4.21 14.66 -0.48
C HIS A 161 5.68 15.09 -0.33
N PHE A 162 6.48 14.30 0.40
CA PHE A 162 7.91 14.54 0.54
C PHE A 162 8.67 13.79 -0.56
N GLY A 163 9.38 14.52 -1.41
CA GLY A 163 10.35 13.92 -2.32
C GLY A 163 11.45 13.17 -1.56
N ALA A 164 12.17 12.28 -2.26
CA ALA A 164 13.19 11.42 -1.65
C ALA A 164 14.26 12.24 -0.91
N GLY A 165 14.74 13.34 -1.51
CA GLY A 165 15.73 14.23 -0.89
C GLY A 165 15.25 14.90 0.40
N ARG A 166 14.00 15.40 0.41
CA ARG A 166 13.38 16.01 1.60
C ARG A 166 13.22 14.98 2.71
N THR A 167 12.71 13.79 2.38
CA THR A 167 12.54 12.69 3.32
C THR A 167 13.84 12.34 4.02
N MET A 168 14.93 12.20 3.27
CA MET A 168 16.24 11.83 3.84
C MET A 168 16.84 12.95 4.68
N LYS A 169 16.66 14.22 4.31
CA LYS A 169 17.11 15.36 5.11
C LYS A 169 16.39 15.41 6.47
N VAL A 170 15.07 15.21 6.47
CA VAL A 170 14.26 15.20 7.70
C VAL A 170 14.59 13.98 8.57
N ALA A 171 14.72 12.79 7.97
CA ALA A 171 15.14 11.58 8.68
C ALA A 171 16.54 11.73 9.29
N GLN A 172 17.47 12.40 8.61
CA GLN A 172 18.82 12.65 9.14
C GLN A 172 18.76 13.48 10.42
N LYS A 173 17.94 14.55 10.42
CA LYS A 173 17.70 15.36 11.61
C LYS A 173 17.10 14.54 12.75
N LEU A 174 16.13 13.68 12.48
CA LEU A 174 15.53 12.80 13.49
C LEU A 174 16.54 11.78 14.04
N TYR A 175 17.48 11.30 13.22
CA TYR A 175 18.52 10.35 13.62
C TYR A 175 19.62 10.99 14.48
N GLU A 176 20.19 12.12 14.02
CA GLU A 176 21.24 12.86 14.74
C GLU A 176 20.73 13.42 16.07
N GLY A 177 19.43 13.71 16.12
CA GLY A 177 18.71 14.02 17.33
C GLY A 177 18.30 15.47 17.45
N ILE A 178 17.38 15.70 18.38
CA ILE A 178 16.76 17.00 18.63
C ILE A 178 16.82 17.28 20.13
N SER A 179 17.00 18.55 20.50
CA SER A 179 17.03 18.98 21.90
C SER A 179 15.63 18.90 22.49
N LEU A 180 15.36 17.85 23.27
CA LEU A 180 14.04 17.64 23.93
C LEU A 180 13.93 18.41 25.26
N SER A 181 15.06 18.88 25.81
CA SER A 181 15.21 19.76 26.98
C SER A 181 16.58 20.45 26.92
N SER A 182 16.87 21.39 27.83
CA SER A 182 18.03 22.29 27.76
C SER A 182 19.42 21.62 27.73
N GLU A 183 19.54 20.31 27.95
CA GLU A 183 20.87 19.67 28.11
C GLU A 183 21.09 18.34 27.38
N GLN A 184 20.08 17.71 26.75
CA GLN A 184 20.28 16.41 26.08
C GLN A 184 19.66 16.33 24.67
N THR A 185 20.53 16.26 23.67
CA THR A 185 20.19 15.90 22.28
C THR A 185 19.89 14.41 22.22
N THR A 186 18.68 14.06 21.76
CA THR A 186 18.25 12.66 21.67
C THR A 186 17.93 12.28 20.24
N GLY A 187 18.59 11.23 19.72
CA GLY A 187 18.24 10.59 18.46
C GLY A 187 16.87 9.90 18.55
N LEU A 188 15.92 10.32 17.73
CA LEU A 188 14.54 9.87 17.79
C LEU A 188 14.28 8.58 17.03
N ILE A 189 15.04 8.33 15.96
CA ILE A 189 14.92 7.13 15.11
C ILE A 189 16.26 6.38 14.97
N THR A 190 16.19 5.12 14.56
CA THR A 190 17.36 4.31 14.15
C THR A 190 17.96 4.81 12.84
N TYR A 191 19.09 4.22 12.42
CA TYR A 191 19.81 4.65 11.23
C TYR A 191 18.93 4.54 9.96
N LEU A 192 18.81 5.65 9.24
CA LEU A 192 17.85 5.78 8.14
C LEU A 192 18.28 5.11 6.82
N ARG A 193 19.54 4.69 6.69
CA ARG A 193 20.06 4.00 5.50
C ARG A 193 20.20 2.52 5.80
N THR A 194 19.11 1.81 5.62
CA THR A 194 18.98 0.37 5.87
C THR A 194 18.13 -0.29 4.79
N ASP A 195 18.45 -1.53 4.47
CA ASP A 195 17.65 -2.49 3.70
C ASP A 195 17.15 -3.66 4.59
N GLY A 196 17.47 -3.63 5.88
CA GLY A 196 17.11 -4.65 6.87
C GLY A 196 15.75 -4.38 7.52
N PHE A 197 14.88 -5.39 7.53
CA PHE A 197 13.59 -5.35 8.23
C PHE A 197 13.68 -5.79 9.71
N HIS A 198 14.87 -6.13 10.17
CA HIS A 198 15.06 -6.66 11.53
C HIS A 198 14.75 -5.59 12.58
N ILE A 199 14.03 -5.97 13.62
CA ILE A 199 13.83 -5.20 14.85
C ILE A 199 14.43 -6.06 15.98
N SER A 200 15.25 -5.44 16.82
CA SER A 200 15.85 -6.10 17.98
C SER A 200 14.78 -6.65 18.93
N ASP A 201 15.06 -7.81 19.55
CA ASP A 201 14.07 -8.51 20.39
C ASP A 201 13.53 -7.61 21.51
N GLY A 202 14.40 -6.86 22.20
CA GLY A 202 13.97 -5.93 23.25
C GLY A 202 13.06 -4.80 22.73
N ALA A 203 13.33 -4.26 21.54
CA ALA A 203 12.45 -3.26 20.96
C ALA A 203 11.10 -3.86 20.53
N ALA A 204 11.11 -5.09 20.01
CA ALA A 204 9.89 -5.79 19.63
C ALA A 204 9.00 -6.12 20.86
N GLU A 205 9.60 -6.51 21.98
CA GLU A 205 8.91 -6.70 23.26
C GLU A 205 8.31 -5.39 23.79
N ASP A 206 9.06 -4.28 23.72
CA ASP A 206 8.58 -2.96 24.12
C ASP A 206 7.38 -2.51 23.27
N ILE A 207 7.47 -2.67 21.94
CA ILE A 207 6.38 -2.35 21.01
C ILE A 207 5.15 -3.20 21.35
N ARG A 208 5.33 -4.52 21.49
CA ARG A 208 4.24 -5.45 21.80
C ARG A 208 3.59 -5.14 23.14
N SER A 209 4.37 -4.75 24.14
CA SER A 209 3.87 -4.32 25.45
C SER A 209 3.02 -3.06 25.34
N LEU A 210 3.48 -2.07 24.58
CA LEU A 210 2.72 -0.84 24.32
C LEU A 210 1.43 -1.10 23.53
N VAL A 211 1.45 -2.03 22.57
CA VAL A 211 0.23 -2.46 21.85
C VAL A 211 -0.80 -3.04 22.82
N LYS A 212 -0.39 -3.91 23.75
CA LYS A 212 -1.27 -4.50 24.76
C LYS A 212 -1.86 -3.43 25.68
N GLU A 213 -1.05 -2.46 26.08
CA GLU A 213 -1.42 -1.35 26.96
C GLU A 213 -2.44 -0.41 26.29
N ARG A 214 -2.21 -0.04 25.02
CA ARG A 214 -3.01 0.97 24.32
C ARG A 214 -4.24 0.42 23.61
N TYR A 215 -4.12 -0.73 22.95
CA TYR A 215 -5.21 -1.29 22.12
C TYR A 215 -5.84 -2.54 22.74
N GLY A 216 -5.18 -3.15 23.72
CA GLY A 216 -5.63 -4.37 24.39
C GLY A 216 -4.96 -5.64 23.86
N LYS A 217 -5.06 -6.72 24.64
CA LYS A 217 -4.34 -7.98 24.40
C LYS A 217 -4.63 -8.60 23.03
N GLN A 218 -5.85 -8.46 22.52
CA GLN A 218 -6.27 -9.01 21.21
C GLN A 218 -5.57 -8.39 20.00
N TYR A 219 -4.96 -7.21 20.16
CA TYR A 219 -4.21 -6.53 19.09
C TYR A 219 -2.73 -6.90 19.07
N ALA A 220 -2.23 -7.56 20.11
CA ALA A 220 -0.85 -8.02 20.18
C ALA A 220 -0.80 -9.51 19.87
N PRO A 221 0.02 -9.94 18.89
CA PRO A 221 0.18 -11.34 18.56
C PRO A 221 0.77 -12.13 19.74
N GLU A 222 0.54 -13.44 19.76
CA GLU A 222 1.10 -14.35 20.79
C GLU A 222 2.63 -14.41 20.74
N ASP A 223 3.19 -14.35 19.53
CA ASP A 223 4.62 -14.31 19.27
C ASP A 223 5.06 -13.01 18.59
N ILE A 224 6.33 -12.65 18.76
CA ILE A 224 6.94 -11.50 18.08
C ILE A 224 6.97 -11.77 16.58
N ARG A 225 6.49 -10.82 15.78
CA ARG A 225 6.57 -10.91 14.32
C ARG A 225 7.99 -10.65 13.87
N LYS A 226 8.64 -11.70 13.34
CA LYS A 226 10.00 -11.61 12.78
C LYS A 226 9.93 -11.35 11.28
N TYR A 227 10.61 -10.30 10.85
CA TYR A 227 10.76 -9.93 9.44
C TYR A 227 12.22 -10.16 9.05
N LEU A 228 12.48 -11.28 8.38
CA LEU A 228 13.82 -11.64 7.91
C LEU A 228 13.87 -11.50 6.40
N ASN A 229 14.95 -10.91 5.90
CA ASN A 229 15.35 -10.99 4.50
C ASN A 229 16.83 -11.34 4.43
N LYS A 230 17.26 -11.91 3.29
CA LYS A 230 18.68 -12.03 2.96
C LYS A 230 19.22 -10.63 2.68
N VAL A 231 19.85 -10.02 3.68
CA VAL A 231 20.63 -8.78 3.50
C VAL A 231 21.83 -9.12 2.62
N LYS A 232 22.09 -8.35 1.56
CA LYS A 232 23.20 -8.61 0.62
C LYS A 232 24.57 -8.53 1.30
N ASN A 233 24.67 -7.76 2.37
CA ASN A 233 25.86 -7.64 3.20
C ASN A 233 25.51 -7.73 4.69
N ALA A 234 25.77 -8.89 5.31
CA ALA A 234 25.41 -9.15 6.70
C ALA A 234 26.13 -8.22 7.71
N GLN A 235 27.26 -7.63 7.34
CA GLN A 235 28.00 -6.68 8.19
C GLN A 235 27.32 -5.30 8.27
N GLU A 236 26.50 -4.95 7.27
CA GLU A 236 25.68 -3.73 7.21
C GLU A 236 24.21 -4.01 7.56
N ALA A 237 23.91 -5.15 8.20
CA ALA A 237 22.56 -5.51 8.64
C ALA A 237 22.10 -4.56 9.75
N HIS A 238 21.68 -3.37 9.35
CA HIS A 238 21.10 -2.38 10.22
C HIS A 238 19.67 -2.77 10.59
N GLU A 239 19.28 -2.35 11.78
CA GLU A 239 17.89 -2.43 12.21
C GLU A 239 17.01 -1.63 11.25
N ALA A 240 15.74 -2.02 11.16
CA ALA A 240 14.74 -1.26 10.43
C ALA A 240 14.63 0.17 10.98
N ILE A 241 14.13 1.10 10.16
CA ILE A 241 13.87 2.48 10.55
C ILE A 241 12.66 2.49 11.50
N ARG A 242 12.93 2.75 12.78
CA ARG A 242 11.94 2.78 13.86
C ARG A 242 12.28 3.86 14.89
N PRO A 243 11.36 4.26 15.77
CA PRO A 243 11.70 5.09 16.92
C PRO A 243 12.72 4.38 17.82
N THR A 244 13.70 5.11 18.36
CA THR A 244 14.65 4.55 19.33
C THR A 244 13.97 4.20 20.66
N SER A 245 12.86 4.88 20.99
CA SER A 245 11.90 4.51 22.04
C SER A 245 10.49 4.62 21.50
N ILE A 246 9.75 3.51 21.49
CA ILE A 246 8.36 3.47 21.00
C ILE A 246 7.39 4.22 21.93
N ARG A 247 7.75 4.39 23.21
CA ARG A 247 6.91 5.10 24.20
C ARG A 247 6.88 6.62 24.00
N ARG A 248 7.77 7.18 23.16
CA ARG A 248 7.66 8.59 22.74
C ARG A 248 6.59 8.73 21.68
N LEU A 249 5.38 9.05 22.12
CA LEU A 249 4.22 9.21 21.25
C LEU A 249 4.39 10.44 20.35
N PRO A 250 3.86 10.40 19.12
CA PRO A 250 3.83 11.57 18.24
C PRO A 250 3.21 12.81 18.90
N SER A 251 2.11 12.64 19.63
CA SER A 251 1.43 13.72 20.36
C SER A 251 2.33 14.46 21.36
N SER A 252 3.23 13.73 22.04
CA SER A 252 4.16 14.31 23.01
C SER A 252 5.26 15.18 22.40
N LEU A 253 5.41 15.13 21.08
CA LEU A 253 6.45 15.85 20.33
C LEU A 253 5.91 17.09 19.59
N ILE A 254 4.61 17.35 19.70
CA ILE A 254 3.98 18.56 19.16
C ILE A 254 4.59 19.79 19.85
N GLY A 255 4.99 20.80 19.06
CA GLY A 255 5.64 22.01 19.56
C GLY A 255 7.13 21.85 19.88
N ILE A 256 7.65 20.61 19.95
CA ILE A 256 9.09 20.32 20.08
C ILE A 256 9.72 20.10 18.71
N LEU A 257 9.04 19.35 17.85
CA LEU A 257 9.45 19.11 16.47
C LEU A 257 8.88 20.18 15.53
N ASP A 258 9.66 20.53 14.51
CA ASP A 258 9.09 21.19 13.34
C ASP A 258 8.10 20.25 12.63
N GLU A 259 7.21 20.85 11.84
CA GLU A 259 6.09 20.16 11.21
C GLU A 259 6.51 18.95 10.36
N ASP A 260 7.59 19.08 9.57
CA ASP A 260 8.08 18.01 8.71
C ASP A 260 8.64 16.85 9.53
N SER A 261 9.44 17.17 10.54
CA SER A 261 10.00 16.19 11.47
C SER A 261 8.90 15.45 12.22
N LEU A 262 7.87 16.15 12.68
CA LEU A 262 6.72 15.55 13.36
C LEU A 262 5.94 14.62 12.42
N LYS A 263 5.64 15.06 11.19
CA LYS A 263 4.95 14.24 10.17
C LYS A 263 5.71 12.96 9.86
N LEU A 264 7.02 13.06 9.62
CA LEU A 264 7.85 11.90 9.28
C LEU A 264 8.03 10.96 10.48
N TYR A 265 8.23 11.50 11.69
CA TYR A 265 8.28 10.68 12.91
C TYR A 265 6.97 9.95 13.15
N THR A 266 5.83 10.62 13.00
CA THR A 266 4.49 10.03 13.12
C THR A 266 4.31 8.86 12.16
N LEU A 267 4.73 9.05 10.90
CA LEU A 267 4.68 8.01 9.88
C LEU A 267 5.51 6.77 10.29
N ILE A 268 6.75 6.99 10.73
CA ILE A 268 7.66 5.93 11.21
C ILE A 268 7.09 5.22 12.45
N TRP A 269 6.56 5.97 13.41
CA TRP A 269 5.99 5.46 14.64
C TRP A 269 4.79 4.55 14.37
N ARG A 270 3.82 5.02 13.57
CA ARG A 270 2.62 4.24 13.21
C ARG A 270 2.97 2.94 12.50
N ARG A 271 3.92 2.99 11.55
CA ARG A 271 4.41 1.78 10.84
C ARG A 271 5.07 0.79 11.80
N THR A 272 5.86 1.29 12.74
CA THR A 272 6.56 0.46 13.73
C THR A 272 5.57 -0.25 14.66
N MET A 273 4.56 0.46 15.17
CA MET A 273 3.49 -0.17 15.96
C MET A 273 2.74 -1.20 15.13
N ALA A 274 2.26 -0.81 13.95
CA ALA A 274 1.46 -1.67 13.08
C ALA A 274 2.16 -2.99 12.73
N CYS A 275 3.47 -2.97 12.45
CA CYS A 275 4.20 -4.19 12.08
C CYS A 275 4.26 -5.26 13.19
N GLN A 276 4.03 -4.90 14.45
CA GLN A 276 3.98 -5.85 15.57
C GLN A 276 2.56 -6.12 16.08
N MET A 277 1.52 -5.66 15.37
CA MET A 277 0.12 -5.90 15.73
C MET A 277 -0.48 -7.11 15.01
N GLU A 278 -1.67 -7.52 15.45
CA GLU A 278 -2.46 -8.55 14.78
C GLU A 278 -2.97 -8.14 13.40
N ALA A 279 -3.19 -9.13 12.54
CA ALA A 279 -3.78 -8.92 11.22
C ALA A 279 -5.19 -8.36 11.33
N SER A 280 -5.59 -7.48 10.42
CA SER A 280 -7.00 -7.09 10.31
C SER A 280 -7.81 -8.23 9.70
N ARG A 281 -9.06 -8.37 10.12
CA ARG A 281 -9.98 -9.42 9.65
C ARG A 281 -11.21 -8.76 9.06
N THR A 282 -11.52 -9.14 7.83
CA THR A 282 -12.68 -8.64 7.10
C THR A 282 -13.52 -9.84 6.69
N GLU A 283 -14.80 -9.79 7.02
CA GLU A 283 -15.77 -10.76 6.52
C GLU A 283 -16.20 -10.32 5.11
N LEU A 284 -16.14 -11.24 4.15
CA LEU A 284 -16.55 -11.03 2.76
C LEU A 284 -17.72 -11.97 2.44
N ILE A 285 -18.82 -11.39 1.96
CA ILE A 285 -19.95 -12.11 1.40
C ILE A 285 -19.94 -11.91 -0.10
N GLN A 286 -20.02 -13.01 -0.83
CA GLN A 286 -20.14 -13.07 -2.27
C GLN A 286 -21.44 -13.75 -2.65
N VAL A 287 -22.20 -13.15 -3.56
CA VAL A 287 -23.46 -13.68 -4.05
C VAL A 287 -23.38 -13.78 -5.56
N ASP A 288 -23.67 -14.98 -6.07
CA ASP A 288 -23.81 -15.25 -7.49
C ASP A 288 -25.31 -15.38 -7.81
N ILE A 289 -25.78 -14.61 -8.79
CA ILE A 289 -27.15 -14.63 -9.31
C ILE A 289 -27.10 -15.18 -10.73
N SER A 290 -27.93 -16.16 -11.08
CA SER A 290 -27.95 -16.76 -12.42
C SER A 290 -29.34 -16.88 -13.01
N ASN A 291 -29.40 -16.94 -14.33
CA ASN A 291 -30.61 -17.33 -15.05
C ASN A 291 -30.80 -18.86 -14.98
N PRO A 292 -32.01 -19.39 -15.30
CA PRO A 292 -32.28 -20.82 -15.29
C PRO A 292 -31.35 -21.66 -16.16
N GLU A 293 -30.89 -21.13 -17.30
CA GLU A 293 -29.95 -21.83 -18.21
C GLU A 293 -28.53 -21.90 -17.63
N GLY A 294 -28.21 -21.08 -16.62
CA GLY A 294 -26.91 -21.03 -15.96
C GLY A 294 -25.78 -20.44 -16.81
N ASP A 295 -26.11 -19.90 -17.99
CA ASP A 295 -25.17 -19.35 -18.96
C ASP A 295 -24.94 -17.84 -18.76
N MET A 296 -25.69 -17.20 -17.87
CA MET A 296 -25.47 -15.83 -17.39
C MET A 296 -25.34 -15.84 -15.86
N ILE A 297 -24.21 -15.32 -15.36
CA ILE A 297 -23.96 -15.18 -13.92
C ILE A 297 -23.54 -13.76 -13.60
N PHE A 298 -24.24 -13.17 -12.64
CA PHE A 298 -23.94 -11.89 -12.03
C PHE A 298 -23.29 -12.12 -10.67
N HIS A 299 -22.34 -11.26 -10.34
CA HIS A 299 -21.59 -11.33 -9.09
C HIS A 299 -21.75 -10.03 -8.31
N SER A 300 -22.06 -10.17 -7.03
CA SER A 300 -21.99 -9.09 -6.05
C SER A 300 -21.15 -9.50 -4.87
N SER A 301 -20.47 -8.53 -4.30
CA SER A 301 -19.69 -8.73 -3.08
C SER A 301 -19.83 -7.54 -2.16
N ALA A 302 -19.95 -7.80 -0.87
CA ALA A 302 -19.79 -6.80 0.18
C ALA A 302 -18.90 -7.33 1.28
N SER A 303 -18.24 -6.41 1.96
CA SER A 303 -17.31 -6.73 3.03
C SER A 303 -17.58 -5.89 4.27
N ARG A 304 -17.38 -6.48 5.44
CA ARG A 304 -17.48 -5.81 6.74
C ARG A 304 -16.21 -6.06 7.54
N LEU A 305 -15.67 -5.01 8.16
CA LEU A 305 -14.51 -5.13 9.04
C LEU A 305 -14.93 -5.84 10.34
N ASP A 306 -14.46 -7.06 10.54
CA ASP A 306 -14.71 -7.89 11.73
C ASP A 306 -13.75 -7.49 12.87
N PHE A 307 -12.49 -7.24 12.52
CA PHE A 307 -11.46 -6.82 13.47
C PHE A 307 -10.46 -5.86 12.81
N LYS A 308 -10.25 -4.67 13.39
CA LYS A 308 -9.34 -3.65 12.84
C LYS A 308 -7.87 -4.10 12.82
N GLY A 309 -7.44 -4.91 13.80
CA GLY A 309 -6.05 -5.31 13.94
C GLY A 309 -5.09 -4.12 13.89
N TYR A 310 -4.01 -4.24 13.12
CA TYR A 310 -3.02 -3.18 12.93
C TYR A 310 -3.58 -1.84 12.42
N GLN A 311 -4.78 -1.82 11.82
CA GLN A 311 -5.38 -0.59 11.30
C GLN A 311 -5.76 0.40 12.40
N ALA A 312 -6.01 -0.09 13.63
CA ALA A 312 -6.39 0.75 14.77
C ALA A 312 -5.35 1.83 15.11
N VAL A 313 -4.05 1.59 14.88
CA VAL A 313 -2.99 2.58 15.09
C VAL A 313 -3.12 3.80 14.18
N TYR A 314 -3.69 3.63 12.98
CA TYR A 314 -3.81 4.74 12.02
C TYR A 314 -4.99 5.67 12.35
N GLU A 315 -5.92 5.21 13.17
CA GLU A 315 -7.07 5.99 13.67
C GLU A 315 -6.85 6.55 15.08
N ASP A 316 -5.79 6.12 15.77
CA ASP A 316 -5.43 6.61 17.10
C ASP A 316 -4.99 8.09 17.02
N THR A 317 -5.70 8.94 17.74
CA THR A 317 -5.52 10.39 17.79
C THR A 317 -4.23 10.78 18.50
N GLU A 318 -3.80 10.04 19.52
CA GLU A 318 -2.51 10.25 20.20
C GLU A 318 -1.34 9.70 19.36
N ALA A 319 -1.63 8.75 18.47
CA ALA A 319 -0.72 8.34 17.41
C ALA A 319 -0.72 9.31 16.21
N SER A 320 -1.52 10.39 16.26
CA SER A 320 -1.59 11.42 15.22
C SER A 320 -0.78 12.66 15.60
N GLY A 321 -0.05 13.21 14.63
CA GLY A 321 0.59 14.52 14.74
C GLY A 321 -0.35 15.68 14.35
N SER A 322 -1.59 15.38 13.98
CA SER A 322 -2.64 16.32 13.58
C SER A 322 -4.03 15.83 13.99
N SER A 323 -4.93 16.77 14.24
CA SER A 323 -6.34 16.52 14.54
C SER A 323 -7.12 16.20 13.27
N GLU A 324 -6.99 14.98 12.75
CA GLU A 324 -7.83 14.52 11.63
C GLU A 324 -8.92 13.58 12.16
N SER A 325 -10.17 13.94 11.90
CA SER A 325 -11.36 13.13 12.16
C SER A 325 -11.59 12.15 11.01
N PRO A 326 -11.80 10.84 11.27
CA PRO A 326 -12.08 9.87 10.22
C PRO A 326 -13.53 10.01 9.75
N GLU A 327 -13.74 10.48 8.52
CA GLU A 327 -15.03 10.42 7.82
C GLU A 327 -15.11 9.19 6.91
N GLY A 328 -16.21 8.43 7.03
CA GLY A 328 -16.74 7.62 5.93
C GLY A 328 -16.57 6.09 5.99
N GLU A 329 -17.28 5.41 6.90
CA GLU A 329 -17.46 3.93 6.85
C GLU A 329 -18.93 3.48 6.70
N ALA A 330 -19.90 4.39 6.67
CA ALA A 330 -21.33 4.04 6.76
C ALA A 330 -21.87 3.27 5.53
N ALA A 331 -21.44 3.61 4.31
CA ALA A 331 -22.02 3.05 3.09
C ALA A 331 -21.68 1.56 2.82
N HIS A 332 -20.60 1.03 3.43
CA HIS A 332 -20.19 -0.36 3.22
C HIS A 332 -20.96 -1.37 4.10
N GLN A 333 -21.46 -0.91 5.25
CA GLN A 333 -22.14 -1.77 6.23
C GLN A 333 -23.54 -2.20 5.74
N ASP A 334 -24.31 -1.28 5.18
CA ASP A 334 -25.69 -1.53 4.74
C ASP A 334 -25.76 -2.60 3.65
N ASN A 335 -24.82 -2.57 2.70
CA ASN A 335 -24.72 -3.56 1.62
C ASN A 335 -24.34 -4.96 2.14
N PHE A 336 -23.53 -5.03 3.19
CA PHE A 336 -23.15 -6.31 3.79
C PHE A 336 -24.34 -6.98 4.47
N GLU A 337 -25.12 -6.21 5.23
CA GLU A 337 -26.32 -6.74 5.90
C GLU A 337 -27.37 -7.19 4.90
N ALA A 338 -27.57 -6.42 3.83
CA ALA A 338 -28.46 -6.78 2.72
C ALA A 338 -28.09 -8.13 2.09
N LEU A 339 -26.83 -8.30 1.70
CA LEU A 339 -26.32 -9.54 1.09
C LEU A 339 -26.35 -10.72 2.06
N SER A 340 -26.17 -10.47 3.37
CA SER A 340 -26.16 -11.53 4.38
C SER A 340 -27.49 -12.25 4.57
N LYS A 341 -28.61 -11.59 4.20
CA LYS A 341 -29.98 -12.12 4.35
C LYS A 341 -30.41 -13.01 3.18
N LEU A 342 -29.69 -12.98 2.06
CA LEU A 342 -30.03 -13.76 0.88
C LEU A 342 -29.75 -15.25 1.10
N LYS A 343 -30.62 -16.08 0.54
CA LYS A 343 -30.53 -17.55 0.54
C LYS A 343 -30.50 -18.05 -0.91
N MET A 344 -29.98 -19.26 -1.09
CA MET A 344 -30.01 -19.92 -2.40
C MET A 344 -31.47 -20.08 -2.85
N LYS A 345 -31.73 -19.87 -4.15
CA LYS A 345 -33.04 -19.86 -4.81
C LYS A 345 -33.95 -18.67 -4.48
N ASP A 346 -33.47 -17.65 -3.76
CA ASP A 346 -34.21 -16.39 -3.68
C ASP A 346 -34.36 -15.78 -5.07
N LEU A 347 -35.58 -15.37 -5.42
CA LEU A 347 -35.88 -14.79 -6.72
C LEU A 347 -35.28 -13.38 -6.83
N ALA A 348 -34.69 -13.09 -7.99
CA ALA A 348 -34.09 -11.81 -8.31
C ALA A 348 -34.66 -11.29 -9.63
N SER A 349 -35.31 -10.12 -9.60
CA SER A 349 -35.82 -9.45 -10.79
C SER A 349 -34.91 -8.27 -11.15
N PRO A 350 -34.42 -8.15 -12.40
CA PRO A 350 -33.68 -6.97 -12.82
C PRO A 350 -34.61 -5.76 -12.82
N VAL A 351 -34.20 -4.68 -12.13
CA VAL A 351 -34.94 -3.41 -12.05
C VAL A 351 -34.36 -2.41 -13.03
N ASN A 352 -33.03 -2.32 -13.07
CA ASN A 352 -32.30 -1.40 -13.90
C ASN A 352 -31.00 -2.03 -14.38
N VAL A 353 -30.58 -1.71 -15.60
CA VAL A 353 -29.33 -2.17 -16.20
C VAL A 353 -28.55 -0.93 -16.63
N ASN A 354 -27.41 -0.72 -15.99
CA ASN A 354 -26.52 0.41 -16.24
C ASN A 354 -25.39 -0.05 -17.18
N LEU A 355 -25.37 0.52 -18.38
CA LEU A 355 -24.31 0.31 -19.37
C LEU A 355 -23.25 1.40 -19.22
N GLY A 356 -22.05 1.02 -18.79
CA GLY A 356 -20.91 1.94 -18.65
C GLY A 356 -19.92 1.78 -19.78
N GLN A 357 -19.74 2.81 -20.61
CA GLN A 357 -18.67 2.88 -21.61
C GLN A 357 -17.36 3.29 -20.93
N HIS A 358 -16.28 2.57 -21.24
CA HIS A 358 -14.96 2.84 -20.72
C HIS A 358 -13.90 2.71 -21.81
N PHE A 359 -12.74 3.29 -21.52
CA PHE A 359 -11.55 3.12 -22.34
C PHE A 359 -10.40 2.66 -21.45
N THR A 360 -9.60 1.73 -21.95
CA THR A 360 -8.35 1.35 -21.27
C THR A 360 -7.47 2.58 -21.13
N LYS A 361 -6.76 2.70 -20.01
CA LYS A 361 -5.85 3.81 -19.74
C LYS A 361 -4.41 3.39 -20.02
N PRO A 362 -3.54 4.30 -20.47
CA PRO A 362 -2.12 4.02 -20.59
C PRO A 362 -1.51 3.73 -19.21
N PRO A 363 -0.33 3.09 -19.15
CA PRO A 363 0.38 2.92 -17.90
C PRO A 363 0.64 4.28 -17.24
N SER A 364 0.52 4.36 -15.92
CA SER A 364 0.74 5.61 -15.20
C SER A 364 2.21 6.05 -15.28
N ARG A 365 2.43 7.37 -15.39
CA ARG A 365 3.76 7.96 -15.20
C ARG A 365 4.32 7.62 -13.82
N TYR A 366 5.64 7.57 -13.71
CA TYR A 366 6.29 7.34 -12.42
C TYR A 366 6.12 8.56 -11.51
N SER A 367 5.63 8.32 -10.29
CA SER A 367 5.90 9.22 -9.17
C SER A 367 7.31 8.95 -8.61
N GLU A 368 7.86 9.85 -7.79
CA GLU A 368 9.14 9.60 -7.12
C GLU A 368 9.12 8.29 -6.32
N GLY A 369 8.03 8.02 -5.59
CA GLY A 369 7.86 6.75 -4.85
C GLY A 369 7.88 5.53 -5.78
N ALA A 370 7.15 5.59 -6.89
CA ALA A 370 7.12 4.49 -7.86
C ALA A 370 8.49 4.26 -8.52
N LEU A 371 9.27 5.32 -8.77
CA LEU A 371 10.61 5.22 -9.34
C LEU A 371 11.61 4.60 -8.34
N VAL A 372 11.52 4.95 -7.05
CA VAL A 372 12.32 4.33 -5.99
C VAL A 372 12.00 2.83 -5.85
N SER A 373 10.73 2.45 -6.02
CA SER A 373 10.30 1.04 -5.93
C SER A 373 10.86 0.17 -7.06
N ASN A 374 10.88 0.67 -8.29
CA ASN A 374 11.32 -0.11 -9.46
C ASN A 374 12.85 -0.26 -9.56
N ASN A 375 13.63 0.63 -8.95
CA ASN A 375 15.10 0.50 -8.89
C ASN A 375 15.59 -0.69 -8.02
N LEU A 376 14.68 -1.45 -7.41
CA LEU A 376 14.98 -2.61 -6.57
C LEU A 376 14.74 -3.96 -7.26
N ARG A 377 14.29 -3.98 -8.52
CA ARG A 377 14.15 -5.21 -9.31
C ARG A 377 15.29 -5.42 -10.28
#